data_AF-A0A8C8SHW3-F1
#
_entry.id   AF-A0A8C8SHW3-F1
#
_cell.length_a   1.000
_cell.length_b   1.000
_cell.length_c   1.000
_cell.angle_alpha   90.00
_cell.angle_beta   90.00
_cell.angle_gamma   90.00
#
_symmetry.space_group_name_H-M   'P 1'
#
loop_
_entity.id
_entity.type
_entity.pdbx_description
1 polymer ?
#
loop_
_entity_poly.entity_id
_entity_poly.type
_entity_poly.pdbx_seq_one_letter_code
_entity_poly.pdbx_strand_id
1 'polypeptide(L)'
;MAETGIANFFRNSFRRRTARRDGNRDTPAAENKRESAGRLGERSPFCYSPGQFFFEYLVVVSLKKKSGNDYEPKITYQFPKRENLLRGQKEEEERLLQAIPLFCFPDGNHWAPLTEYTSETFSFVLTNVDGSRKIGYCRRLLPAGRGARLPEVFCVISCLGCFGLFSKILDEVEKRRQISMAVIYPFMQGLRECSFPAPGKTVTIKSFIPDSGTELIELTRPLDSRLEHVEFQALLRLLSPEKILWIFASAVLERRIIFVAEELSVLSQCIHAVAALLYPFSWAHTYIPVVPECLLDTVCCPTPFMVGVQMRCLEQVLDQPMEEVLLVDLCEGKFLKSVGDEEDILPAKLQGEILTSLKMHHSNNNVQTSEQVNAHVSNSFMEFFIKTVGHYTAHFKWNKSGPGSFQEKAFCKAISSKSCRKFLKRFVRTQMFSLFIQETERTKITKEGK
;
A
#
# COMPACT_ATOMS: atom_id res chain seq x y z
N MET A 1 -12.54 -20.09 -36.58
CA MET A 1 -11.09 -19.91 -36.35
C MET A 1 -10.83 -18.47 -35.88
N ALA A 2 -10.98 -18.18 -34.58
CA ALA A 2 -10.64 -16.87 -34.00
C ALA A 2 -10.60 -16.89 -32.44
N GLU A 3 -10.08 -17.95 -31.80
CA GLU A 3 -9.96 -18.03 -30.34
C GLU A 3 -8.68 -18.80 -29.98
N THR A 4 -7.62 -18.12 -29.52
CA THR A 4 -6.47 -18.68 -28.75
C THR A 4 -5.36 -17.66 -28.37
N GLY A 5 -5.52 -16.35 -28.64
CA GLY A 5 -4.44 -15.38 -28.47
C GLY A 5 -4.13 -14.93 -27.02
N ILE A 6 -5.15 -14.81 -26.16
CA ILE A 6 -5.01 -14.10 -24.87
C ILE A 6 -4.73 -15.05 -23.70
N ALA A 7 -5.35 -16.24 -23.67
CA ALA A 7 -5.13 -17.23 -22.61
C ALA A 7 -3.75 -17.94 -22.68
N ASN A 8 -3.12 -17.99 -23.86
CA ASN A 8 -1.87 -18.73 -24.06
C ASN A 8 -0.61 -18.01 -23.54
N PHE A 9 -0.62 -16.67 -23.45
CA PHE A 9 0.50 -15.92 -22.86
C PHE A 9 0.61 -16.17 -21.35
N PHE A 10 -0.52 -16.38 -20.67
CA PHE A 10 -0.58 -16.65 -19.22
C PHE A 10 -0.42 -18.13 -18.83
N ARG A 11 -0.22 -19.06 -19.79
CA ARG A 11 -0.18 -20.51 -19.49
C ARG A 11 1.04 -21.30 -20.01
N ASN A 12 1.79 -20.80 -21.01
CA ASN A 12 2.79 -21.63 -21.73
C ASN A 12 4.28 -21.34 -21.47
N SER A 13 4.67 -20.55 -20.45
CA SER A 13 6.10 -20.43 -20.05
C SER A 13 6.65 -21.64 -19.27
N PHE A 14 5.88 -22.72 -19.11
CA PHE A 14 6.28 -23.95 -18.43
C PHE A 14 6.25 -25.19 -19.35
N ARG A 15 7.27 -25.38 -20.20
CA ARG A 15 7.89 -26.71 -20.48
C ARG A 15 9.12 -26.64 -21.40
N ARG A 16 10.25 -27.12 -20.85
CA ARG A 16 11.46 -27.69 -21.50
C ARG A 16 11.98 -27.10 -22.83
N ARG A 17 13.24 -26.66 -22.80
CA ARG A 17 14.23 -27.01 -23.84
C ARG A 17 15.23 -28.01 -23.26
N THR A 18 15.54 -29.06 -24.02
CA THR A 18 16.53 -30.10 -23.69
C THR A 18 17.42 -30.39 -24.90
N ALA A 19 18.73 -30.62 -24.65
CA ALA A 19 19.79 -31.01 -25.60
C ALA A 19 20.16 -29.95 -26.70
N ARG A 20 21.44 -29.57 -26.94
CA ARG A 20 22.68 -30.33 -27.33
C ARG A 20 22.57 -30.94 -28.74
N ARG A 21 23.58 -31.00 -29.62
CA ARG A 21 25.03 -30.66 -29.71
C ARG A 21 25.33 -30.32 -31.21
N ASP A 22 26.45 -29.81 -31.73
CA ASP A 22 27.83 -29.45 -31.26
C ASP A 22 28.40 -28.32 -32.19
N GLY A 23 29.69 -27.95 -32.27
CA GLY A 23 30.90 -28.40 -31.55
C GLY A 23 32.20 -27.68 -31.98
N ASN A 24 33.25 -27.83 -31.15
CA ASN A 24 34.68 -27.42 -31.34
C ASN A 24 34.96 -25.94 -31.71
N ARG A 25 35.93 -25.20 -31.16
CA ARG A 25 37.03 -25.42 -30.19
C ARG A 25 37.63 -24.04 -29.81
N ASP A 26 38.49 -23.85 -28.80
CA ASP A 26 39.03 -24.73 -27.75
C ASP A 26 39.18 -23.96 -26.40
N THR A 27 40.18 -24.29 -25.59
CA THR A 27 40.40 -23.87 -24.19
C THR A 27 41.92 -23.85 -23.87
N PRO A 28 42.44 -23.31 -22.72
CA PRO A 28 41.81 -23.27 -21.39
C PRO A 28 42.06 -22.06 -20.43
N ALA A 29 41.23 -22.03 -19.36
CA ALA A 29 41.50 -21.62 -17.96
C ALA A 29 41.99 -20.18 -17.63
N ALA A 30 41.57 -19.56 -16.50
CA ALA A 30 40.48 -19.81 -15.55
C ALA A 30 40.21 -18.53 -14.71
N GLU A 31 39.16 -18.58 -13.86
CA GLU A 31 38.62 -17.54 -12.95
C GLU A 31 37.54 -16.63 -13.56
N ASN A 32 36.29 -16.82 -13.09
CA ASN A 32 35.15 -16.03 -13.56
C ASN A 32 34.15 -15.78 -12.42
N LYS A 33 34.04 -14.52 -11.99
CA LYS A 33 32.95 -14.05 -11.13
C LYS A 33 31.63 -14.24 -11.88
N ARG A 34 30.62 -14.85 -11.25
CA ARG A 34 29.26 -14.90 -11.80
C ARG A 34 28.35 -13.89 -11.11
N GLU A 35 28.23 -12.72 -11.72
CA GLU A 35 27.12 -11.80 -11.46
C GLU A 35 25.80 -12.44 -11.94
N SER A 36 24.75 -12.31 -11.15
CA SER A 36 23.43 -12.87 -11.48
C SER A 36 22.57 -11.84 -12.22
N ALA A 37 22.24 -12.14 -13.47
CA ALA A 37 21.43 -11.25 -14.31
C ALA A 37 19.93 -11.31 -13.94
N GLY A 38 19.42 -10.27 -13.26
CA GLY A 38 18.00 -10.11 -12.95
C GLY A 38 17.24 -9.27 -13.99
N ARG A 39 16.05 -9.72 -14.41
CA ARG A 39 15.05 -9.03 -15.26
C ARG A 39 13.66 -9.69 -15.07
N LEU A 40 12.50 -9.02 -15.13
CA LEU A 40 12.16 -7.60 -15.03
C LEU A 40 10.61 -7.46 -14.87
N GLY A 41 10.12 -6.63 -13.94
CA GLY A 41 8.85 -5.90 -14.12
C GLY A 41 7.53 -6.47 -13.60
N GLU A 42 7.38 -6.62 -12.28
CA GLU A 42 6.08 -6.50 -11.59
C GLU A 42 6.13 -5.26 -10.69
N ARG A 43 5.06 -4.44 -10.64
CA ARG A 43 5.01 -3.25 -9.78
C ARG A 43 3.63 -3.01 -9.16
N SER A 44 3.57 -3.28 -7.86
CA SER A 44 2.97 -2.36 -6.89
C SER A 44 3.73 -1.01 -6.89
N PRO A 45 3.13 0.12 -6.44
CA PRO A 45 3.85 1.38 -6.23
C PRO A 45 5.07 1.26 -5.28
N PHE A 46 5.17 0.14 -4.56
CA PHE A 46 6.27 -0.23 -3.68
C PHE A 46 7.27 -1.14 -4.42
N CYS A 47 8.23 -0.54 -5.13
CA CYS A 47 9.19 -1.27 -5.96
C CYS A 47 10.37 -1.84 -5.14
N TYR A 48 10.55 -3.17 -5.16
CA TYR A 48 11.75 -3.83 -4.66
C TYR A 48 12.93 -3.71 -5.64
N SER A 49 14.07 -3.21 -5.18
CA SER A 49 15.35 -3.24 -5.92
C SER A 49 16.26 -4.36 -5.40
N PRO A 50 17.06 -5.05 -6.24
CA PRO A 50 18.05 -6.01 -5.78
C PRO A 50 19.03 -5.36 -4.80
N GLY A 51 19.18 -5.92 -3.60
CA GLY A 51 20.02 -5.38 -2.52
C GLY A 51 19.30 -4.49 -1.50
N GLN A 52 17.99 -4.29 -1.64
CA GLN A 52 17.17 -3.59 -0.66
C GLN A 52 16.89 -4.48 0.57
N PHE A 53 17.04 -3.93 1.77
CA PHE A 53 16.71 -4.62 3.02
C PHE A 53 15.20 -4.86 3.14
N PHE A 54 14.84 -5.84 3.95
CA PHE A 54 13.44 -6.16 4.29
C PHE A 54 12.68 -4.94 4.86
N PHE A 55 13.36 -4.14 5.66
CA PHE A 55 12.90 -2.89 6.23
C PHE A 55 14.10 -1.95 6.44
N GLU A 56 13.85 -0.66 6.57
CA GLU A 56 14.88 0.35 6.85
C GLU A 56 15.12 0.46 8.37
N TYR A 57 14.05 0.60 9.15
CA TYR A 57 14.12 0.76 10.61
C TYR A 57 13.05 -0.03 11.34
N LEU A 58 13.36 -0.52 12.53
CA LEU A 58 12.41 -0.71 13.63
C LEU A 58 12.69 0.39 14.66
N VAL A 59 11.68 1.16 15.02
CA VAL A 59 11.74 2.10 16.14
C VAL A 59 10.71 1.73 17.20
N VAL A 60 11.01 2.05 18.46
CA VAL A 60 10.00 2.12 19.52
C VAL A 60 9.80 3.57 19.86
N VAL A 61 8.56 4.03 19.82
CA VAL A 61 8.15 5.37 20.24
C VAL A 61 7.41 5.25 21.57
N SER A 62 7.82 6.07 22.54
CA SER A 62 7.19 6.13 23.86
C SER A 62 6.88 7.59 24.23
N LEU A 63 5.80 7.77 24.98
CA LEU A 63 5.36 9.07 25.47
C LEU A 63 6.25 9.56 26.64
N LYS A 64 6.90 10.72 26.48
CA LYS A 64 7.67 11.38 27.55
C LYS A 64 6.91 12.57 28.10
N LYS A 65 6.71 12.61 29.41
CA LYS A 65 5.95 13.68 30.09
C LYS A 65 6.64 15.04 29.89
N LYS A 66 5.89 16.05 29.45
CA LYS A 66 6.29 17.46 29.43
C LYS A 66 5.80 18.18 30.67
N SER A 67 4.48 18.31 30.81
CA SER A 67 3.81 18.97 31.95
C SER A 67 2.38 18.44 32.09
N GLY A 68 1.78 18.43 33.30
CA GLY A 68 0.39 18.00 33.48
C GLY A 68 0.09 16.62 32.86
N ASN A 69 -0.84 16.59 31.88
CA ASN A 69 -1.15 15.43 31.03
C ASN A 69 -0.66 15.60 29.56
N ASP A 70 0.23 16.55 29.30
CA ASP A 70 0.91 16.77 28.01
C ASP A 70 2.16 15.88 27.91
N TYR A 71 2.22 15.08 26.86
CA TYR A 71 3.27 14.11 26.58
C TYR A 71 3.80 14.27 25.16
N GLU A 72 5.12 14.18 25.00
CA GLU A 72 5.78 14.22 23.70
C GLU A 72 6.20 12.80 23.27
N PRO A 73 5.74 12.29 22.12
CA PRO A 73 6.20 11.01 21.59
C PRO A 73 7.66 11.13 21.16
N LYS A 74 8.53 10.22 21.66
CA LYS A 74 9.94 10.17 21.23
C LYS A 74 10.39 8.75 20.94
N ILE A 75 11.29 8.62 19.99
CA ILE A 75 12.03 7.37 19.76
C ILE A 75 12.85 7.05 21.02
N THR A 76 12.59 5.90 21.62
CA THR A 76 13.29 5.35 22.80
C THR A 76 14.22 4.19 22.42
N TYR A 77 13.95 3.53 21.30
CA TYR A 77 14.79 2.49 20.70
C TYR A 77 14.79 2.61 19.17
N GLN A 78 15.93 2.34 18.53
CA GLN A 78 16.08 2.32 17.08
C GLN A 78 17.00 1.14 16.69
N PHE A 79 16.58 0.38 15.67
CA PHE A 79 17.37 -0.63 14.99
C PHE A 79 17.23 -0.45 13.46
N PRO A 80 18.31 -0.51 12.66
CA PRO A 80 19.71 -0.51 13.10
C PRO A 80 20.08 0.82 13.78
N LYS A 81 21.17 0.83 14.55
CA LYS A 81 21.75 2.08 15.05
C LYS A 81 22.26 2.91 13.88
N ARG A 82 22.23 4.24 14.00
CA ARG A 82 22.69 5.19 12.96
C ARG A 82 24.03 4.77 12.36
N GLU A 83 24.03 4.49 11.06
CA GLU A 83 25.21 4.16 10.26
C GLU A 83 25.85 5.45 9.72
N ASN A 84 27.09 5.39 9.22
CA ASN A 84 27.83 6.57 8.74
C ASN A 84 27.36 7.01 7.33
N LEU A 85 26.18 7.65 7.26
CA LEU A 85 25.58 8.15 6.02
C LEU A 85 26.25 9.42 5.48
N LEU A 86 26.15 9.64 4.17
CA LEU A 86 26.53 10.90 3.52
C LEU A 86 25.62 12.04 3.99
N ARG A 87 26.13 13.28 4.00
CA ARG A 87 25.44 14.44 4.59
C ARG A 87 23.99 14.62 4.13
N GLY A 88 23.72 14.52 2.82
CA GLY A 88 22.34 14.66 2.29
C GLY A 88 21.40 13.53 2.74
N GLN A 89 21.89 12.29 2.76
CA GLN A 89 21.13 11.13 3.25
C GLN A 89 20.82 11.25 4.75
N LYS A 90 21.75 11.83 5.52
CA LYS A 90 21.58 12.11 6.95
C LYS A 90 20.50 13.15 7.22
N GLU A 91 20.37 14.18 6.39
CA GLU A 91 19.32 15.20 6.52
C GLU A 91 17.93 14.62 6.18
N GLU A 92 17.83 13.69 5.21
CA GLU A 92 16.60 12.94 4.93
C GLU A 92 16.24 11.97 6.08
N GLU A 93 17.22 11.19 6.57
CA GLU A 93 17.06 10.31 7.74
C GLU A 93 16.60 11.10 8.98
N GLU A 94 17.17 12.27 9.23
CA GLU A 94 16.79 13.09 10.38
C GLU A 94 15.34 13.57 10.29
N ARG A 95 14.88 14.03 9.11
CA ARG A 95 13.46 14.40 8.90
C ARG A 95 12.53 13.20 9.06
N LEU A 96 12.92 12.03 8.55
CA LEU A 96 12.18 10.77 8.72
C LEU A 96 12.05 10.41 10.21
N LEU A 97 13.14 10.42 10.97
CA LEU A 97 13.15 10.10 12.40
C LEU A 97 12.43 11.16 13.26
N GLN A 98 12.33 12.41 12.80
CA GLN A 98 11.51 13.46 13.43
C GLN A 98 10.02 13.28 13.13
N ALA A 99 9.64 12.81 11.93
CA ALA A 99 8.25 12.59 11.54
C ALA A 99 7.62 11.37 12.23
N ILE A 100 8.33 10.24 12.30
CA ILE A 100 7.76 8.95 12.78
C ILE A 100 7.03 9.06 14.13
N PRO A 101 7.55 9.74 15.18
CA PRO A 101 6.84 9.86 16.45
C PRO A 101 5.45 10.49 16.36
N LEU A 102 5.27 11.47 15.46
CA LEU A 102 3.98 12.14 15.22
C LEU A 102 2.95 11.18 14.62
N PHE A 103 3.39 10.28 13.74
CA PHE A 103 2.53 9.28 13.11
C PHE A 103 2.33 8.02 13.95
N CYS A 104 3.20 7.73 14.91
CA CYS A 104 2.97 6.69 15.92
C CYS A 104 1.94 7.11 16.97
N PHE A 105 1.85 8.40 17.28
CA PHE A 105 0.86 8.98 18.19
C PHE A 105 0.11 10.12 17.48
N PRO A 106 -0.69 9.79 16.45
CA PRO A 106 -1.44 10.78 15.68
C PRO A 106 -2.52 11.47 16.51
N ASP A 107 -2.87 10.86 17.65
CA ASP A 107 -3.93 11.23 18.57
C ASP A 107 -3.73 12.54 19.33
N GLY A 108 -2.57 13.17 19.18
CA GLY A 108 -2.17 14.31 19.99
C GLY A 108 -1.37 13.94 21.24
N ASN A 109 -1.07 14.95 22.05
CA ASN A 109 -0.17 14.86 23.20
C ASN A 109 -0.88 14.62 24.54
N HIS A 110 -2.21 14.75 24.58
CA HIS A 110 -2.99 14.64 25.81
C HIS A 110 -3.29 13.18 26.14
N TRP A 111 -2.52 12.59 27.05
CA TRP A 111 -2.63 11.17 27.40
C TRP A 111 -2.91 10.94 28.89
N ALA A 112 -3.88 10.06 29.17
CA ALA A 112 -4.11 9.49 30.49
C ALA A 112 -3.40 8.12 30.58
N PRO A 113 -2.69 7.81 31.68
CA PRO A 113 -2.17 6.47 31.92
C PRO A 113 -3.29 5.43 32.01
N LEU A 114 -3.11 4.31 31.31
CA LEU A 114 -4.09 3.23 31.15
C LEU A 114 -3.69 2.00 31.98
N THR A 115 -4.66 1.31 32.58
CA THR A 115 -4.45 0.02 33.25
C THR A 115 -4.50 -1.15 32.27
N GLU A 116 -5.35 -1.06 31.26
CA GLU A 116 -5.62 -2.06 30.22
C GLU A 116 -5.70 -1.36 28.85
N TYR A 117 -5.32 -2.06 27.79
CA TYR A 117 -5.35 -1.57 26.41
C TYR A 117 -5.24 -2.77 25.46
N THR A 118 -6.15 -2.88 24.49
CA THR A 118 -6.08 -3.92 23.46
C THR A 118 -5.06 -3.52 22.39
N SER A 119 -4.08 -4.38 22.15
CA SER A 119 -3.00 -4.13 21.18
C SER A 119 -3.57 -3.82 19.79
N GLU A 120 -3.15 -2.70 19.19
CA GLU A 120 -3.71 -2.17 17.95
C GLU A 120 -2.66 -2.16 16.82
N THR A 121 -3.04 -2.65 15.63
CA THR A 121 -2.20 -2.60 14.43
C THR A 121 -2.73 -1.59 13.43
N PHE A 122 -1.90 -0.64 13.01
CA PHE A 122 -2.26 0.33 11.98
C PHE A 122 -1.05 0.66 11.10
N SER A 123 -1.27 1.35 9.98
CA SER A 123 -0.17 1.83 9.14
C SER A 123 -0.34 3.26 8.66
N PHE A 124 0.76 3.99 8.64
CA PHE A 124 0.86 5.32 8.03
C PHE A 124 1.76 5.29 6.79
N VAL A 125 1.71 6.34 5.98
CA VAL A 125 2.60 6.51 4.83
C VAL A 125 3.27 7.87 4.90
N LEU A 126 4.58 7.88 4.73
CA LEU A 126 5.39 9.07 4.54
C LEU A 126 5.76 9.16 3.05
N THR A 127 5.58 10.34 2.47
CA THR A 127 5.93 10.61 1.06
C THR A 127 7.17 11.50 1.04
N ASN A 128 8.22 11.03 0.35
CA ASN A 128 9.47 11.75 0.15
C ASN A 128 9.31 12.83 -0.93
N VAL A 129 10.31 13.74 -1.02
CA VAL A 129 10.33 14.86 -1.99
C VAL A 129 10.35 14.37 -3.45
N ASP A 130 10.86 13.18 -3.71
CA ASP A 130 10.86 12.52 -5.03
C ASP A 130 9.54 11.80 -5.36
N GLY A 131 8.55 11.85 -4.47
CA GLY A 131 7.28 11.14 -4.60
C GLY A 131 7.34 9.66 -4.19
N SER A 132 8.49 9.13 -3.77
CA SER A 132 8.58 7.78 -3.22
C SER A 132 7.86 7.69 -1.87
N ARG A 133 7.34 6.50 -1.53
CA ARG A 133 6.51 6.28 -0.33
C ARG A 133 7.12 5.22 0.58
N LYS A 134 7.22 5.54 1.87
CA LYS A 134 7.60 4.62 2.95
C LYS A 134 6.37 4.32 3.80
N ILE A 135 6.14 3.05 4.13
CA ILE A 135 5.08 2.63 5.04
C ILE A 135 5.66 2.49 6.45
N GLY A 136 4.99 3.07 7.44
CA GLY A 136 5.22 2.79 8.85
C GLY A 136 4.17 1.82 9.39
N TYR A 137 4.57 0.58 9.65
CA TYR A 137 3.72 -0.46 10.25
C TYR A 137 3.81 -0.37 11.76
N CYS A 138 2.71 -0.05 12.41
CA CYS A 138 2.66 0.21 13.85
C CYS A 138 1.94 -0.91 14.60
N ARG A 139 2.51 -1.34 15.72
CA ARG A 139 1.85 -2.09 16.80
C ARG A 139 1.87 -1.21 18.05
N ARG A 140 0.72 -0.64 18.41
CA ARG A 140 0.53 0.13 19.65
C ARG A 140 0.07 -0.82 20.75
N LEU A 141 0.82 -0.88 21.85
CA LEU A 141 0.56 -1.79 22.96
C LEU A 141 0.82 -1.13 24.30
N LEU A 142 0.28 -1.71 25.38
CA LEU A 142 0.62 -1.31 26.75
C LEU A 142 1.77 -2.18 27.27
N PRO A 143 2.92 -1.60 27.67
CA PRO A 143 4.07 -2.38 28.14
C PRO A 143 3.71 -3.22 29.37
N ALA A 144 4.27 -4.43 29.49
CA ALA A 144 4.06 -5.30 30.65
C ALA A 144 4.40 -4.60 31.98
N GLY A 145 3.61 -4.86 33.02
CA GLY A 145 3.74 -4.23 34.34
C GLY A 145 2.45 -4.24 35.15
N ARG A 146 2.44 -3.59 36.31
CA ARG A 146 1.25 -3.41 37.17
C ARG A 146 0.87 -1.93 37.22
N GLY A 147 -0.43 -1.67 37.37
CA GLY A 147 -0.97 -0.31 37.50
C GLY A 147 -1.05 0.46 36.18
N ALA A 148 -1.31 1.77 36.29
CA ALA A 148 -1.51 2.65 35.16
C ALA A 148 -0.18 2.98 34.46
N ARG A 149 -0.14 2.78 33.14
CA ARG A 149 1.04 2.85 32.27
C ARG A 149 0.70 3.64 31.01
N LEU A 150 1.70 4.08 30.27
CA LEU A 150 1.48 4.71 28.95
C LEU A 150 1.74 3.69 27.84
N PRO A 151 0.98 3.70 26.75
CA PRO A 151 1.26 2.84 25.61
C PRO A 151 2.60 3.21 24.95
N GLU A 152 3.19 2.23 24.28
CA GLU A 152 4.35 2.39 23.39
C GLU A 152 4.01 1.82 22.00
N VAL A 153 4.71 2.29 20.97
CA VAL A 153 4.46 1.89 19.59
C VAL A 153 5.74 1.30 18.99
N PHE A 154 5.65 0.04 18.56
CA PHE A 154 6.66 -0.59 17.70
C PHE A 154 6.33 -0.24 16.26
N CYS A 155 7.21 0.49 15.58
CA CYS A 155 7.02 0.91 14.20
C CYS A 155 8.13 0.38 13.30
N VAL A 156 7.77 -0.45 12.32
CA VAL A 156 8.67 -0.89 11.23
C VAL A 156 8.49 0.04 10.04
N ILE A 157 9.59 0.60 9.51
CA ILE A 157 9.60 1.46 8.33
C ILE A 157 10.11 0.66 7.13
N SER A 158 9.33 0.57 6.06
CA SER A 158 9.78 -0.05 4.81
C SER A 158 9.15 0.57 3.56
N CYS A 159 9.91 0.66 2.48
CA CYS A 159 9.40 0.86 1.12
C CYS A 159 8.72 -0.41 0.56
N LEU A 160 8.76 -1.55 1.26
CA LEU A 160 8.00 -2.74 0.90
C LEU A 160 6.64 -2.68 1.56
N GLY A 161 5.61 -2.88 0.76
CA GLY A 161 4.24 -2.98 1.24
C GLY A 161 3.77 -4.44 1.25
N CYS A 162 3.61 -5.04 2.43
CA CYS A 162 3.15 -6.42 2.56
C CYS A 162 2.47 -6.62 3.92
N PHE A 163 1.23 -6.11 4.09
CA PHE A 163 0.60 -5.94 5.41
C PHE A 163 0.50 -7.24 6.20
N GLY A 164 0.09 -8.35 5.58
CA GLY A 164 0.03 -9.64 6.28
C GLY A 164 1.39 -10.11 6.81
N LEU A 165 2.47 -9.84 6.05
CA LEU A 165 3.83 -10.23 6.44
C LEU A 165 4.37 -9.30 7.53
N PHE A 166 4.23 -7.99 7.40
CA PHE A 166 4.65 -7.04 8.45
C PHE A 166 3.79 -7.12 9.71
N SER A 167 2.50 -7.48 9.62
CA SER A 167 1.69 -7.84 10.79
C SER A 167 2.30 -9.03 11.52
N LYS A 168 2.63 -10.11 10.80
CA LYS A 168 3.29 -11.28 11.41
C LYS A 168 4.66 -10.96 12.01
N ILE A 169 5.43 -10.04 11.40
CA ILE A 169 6.67 -9.52 12.01
C ILE A 169 6.37 -8.79 13.32
N LEU A 170 5.34 -7.94 13.35
CA LEU A 170 4.94 -7.21 14.56
C LEU A 170 4.39 -8.14 15.66
N ASP A 171 3.68 -9.21 15.31
CA ASP A 171 3.24 -10.26 16.25
C ASP A 171 4.46 -10.93 16.93
N GLU A 172 5.49 -11.26 16.14
CA GLU A 172 6.74 -11.84 16.64
C GLU A 172 7.58 -10.83 17.46
N VAL A 173 7.52 -9.53 17.14
CA VAL A 173 8.12 -8.46 17.95
C VAL A 173 7.40 -8.30 19.29
N GLU A 174 6.06 -8.29 19.30
CA GLU A 174 5.24 -8.18 20.51
C GLU A 174 5.43 -9.40 21.43
N LYS A 175 5.41 -10.62 20.87
CA LYS A 175 5.76 -11.85 21.60
C LYS A 175 7.12 -11.75 22.29
N ARG A 176 8.13 -11.23 21.60
CA ARG A 176 9.49 -11.00 22.15
C ARG A 176 9.53 -9.90 23.20
N ARG A 177 8.73 -8.84 23.03
CA ARG A 177 8.64 -7.73 23.99
C ARG A 177 8.13 -8.18 25.36
N GLN A 178 7.24 -9.16 25.44
CA GLN A 178 6.78 -9.73 26.71
C GLN A 178 7.90 -10.42 27.50
N ILE A 179 8.99 -10.80 26.84
CA ILE A 179 10.16 -11.43 27.47
C ILE A 179 11.23 -10.37 27.77
N SER A 180 11.73 -9.66 26.75
CA SER A 180 12.74 -8.60 26.90
C SER A 180 12.93 -7.81 25.60
N MET A 181 13.30 -6.53 25.71
CA MET A 181 13.79 -5.76 24.55
C MET A 181 15.03 -6.38 23.91
N ALA A 182 15.87 -7.09 24.70
CA ALA A 182 17.12 -7.65 24.22
C ALA A 182 16.92 -8.77 23.17
N VAL A 183 15.82 -9.52 23.24
CA VAL A 183 15.53 -10.63 22.29
C VAL A 183 14.92 -10.17 20.97
N ILE A 184 14.55 -8.89 20.86
CA ILE A 184 14.06 -8.30 19.60
C ILE A 184 15.24 -8.09 18.62
N TYR A 185 16.40 -7.66 19.11
CA TYR A 185 17.57 -7.37 18.25
C TYR A 185 18.01 -8.56 17.38
N PRO A 186 18.22 -9.79 17.90
CA PRO A 186 18.62 -10.92 17.06
C PRO A 186 17.59 -11.30 16.00
N PHE A 187 16.29 -11.18 16.31
CA PHE A 187 15.21 -11.44 15.36
C PHE A 187 15.21 -10.43 14.21
N MET A 188 15.29 -9.13 14.52
CA MET A 188 15.31 -8.07 13.51
C MET A 188 16.59 -8.09 12.67
N GLN A 189 17.73 -8.49 13.25
CA GLN A 189 18.97 -8.73 12.51
C GLN A 189 18.82 -9.88 11.51
N GLY A 190 18.30 -11.04 11.95
CA GLY A 190 18.04 -12.17 11.06
C GLY A 190 17.05 -11.83 9.93
N LEU A 191 16.05 -10.99 10.20
CA LEU A 191 15.13 -10.46 9.19
C LEU A 191 15.82 -9.51 8.19
N ARG A 192 16.73 -8.64 8.63
CA ARG A 192 17.51 -7.73 7.75
C ARG A 192 18.48 -8.50 6.85
N GLU A 193 19.04 -9.61 7.34
CA GLU A 193 19.93 -10.50 6.57
C GLU A 193 19.19 -11.40 5.57
N CYS A 194 17.87 -11.59 5.73
CA CYS A 194 17.04 -12.33 4.80
C CYS A 194 16.66 -11.51 3.56
N SER A 195 16.73 -12.14 2.38
CA SER A 195 16.12 -11.61 1.16
C SER A 195 14.60 -11.52 1.31
N PHE A 196 13.98 -10.47 0.76
CA PHE A 196 12.52 -10.42 0.65
C PHE A 196 12.00 -11.57 -0.22
N PRO A 197 10.98 -12.35 0.20
CA PRO A 197 10.41 -13.42 -0.60
C PRO A 197 9.93 -12.94 -1.99
N ALA A 198 10.09 -13.80 -2.99
CA ALA A 198 9.38 -13.66 -4.27
C ALA A 198 7.89 -14.03 -4.10
N PRO A 199 6.98 -13.59 -4.99
CA PRO A 199 5.56 -13.90 -4.88
C PRO A 199 5.29 -15.40 -4.77
N GLY A 200 4.43 -15.80 -3.83
CA GLY A 200 4.12 -17.20 -3.52
C GLY A 200 5.30 -18.00 -2.96
N LYS A 201 6.35 -17.34 -2.43
CA LYS A 201 7.48 -17.98 -1.72
C LYS A 201 7.50 -17.63 -0.25
N THR A 202 8.14 -18.51 0.51
CA THR A 202 8.30 -18.43 1.95
C THR A 202 9.78 -18.29 2.29
N VAL A 203 10.08 -17.44 3.27
CA VAL A 203 11.40 -17.35 3.92
C VAL A 203 11.23 -17.79 5.37
N THR A 204 12.16 -18.62 5.86
CA THR A 204 12.15 -19.14 7.23
C THR A 204 13.26 -18.49 8.04
N ILE A 205 12.88 -17.75 9.09
CA ILE A 205 13.82 -17.10 10.01
C ILE A 205 13.99 -17.98 11.24
N LYS A 206 15.24 -18.30 11.58
CA LYS A 206 15.57 -18.96 12.84
C LYS A 206 15.71 -17.90 13.93
N SER A 207 14.88 -17.96 14.97
CA SER A 207 14.99 -17.06 16.12
C SER A 207 15.09 -17.88 17.39
N PHE A 208 16.09 -17.59 18.21
CA PHE A 208 16.16 -18.10 19.57
C PHE A 208 15.27 -17.26 20.49
N ILE A 209 14.52 -17.92 21.37
CA ILE A 209 13.80 -17.33 22.49
C ILE A 209 14.28 -18.06 23.77
N PRO A 210 14.66 -17.33 24.84
CA PRO A 210 14.95 -17.92 26.15
C PRO A 210 13.80 -18.85 26.60
N ASP A 211 14.15 -19.97 27.22
CA ASP A 211 13.24 -21.02 27.71
C ASP A 211 12.40 -21.77 26.64
N SER A 212 12.15 -21.18 25.47
CA SER A 212 11.42 -21.82 24.35
C SER A 212 12.31 -22.46 23.28
N GLY A 213 13.59 -22.09 23.22
CA GLY A 213 14.56 -22.64 22.26
C GLY A 213 14.57 -21.92 20.91
N THR A 214 14.87 -22.64 19.83
CA THR A 214 14.91 -22.07 18.46
C THR A 214 13.58 -22.29 17.74
N GLU A 215 12.88 -21.21 17.46
CA GLU A 215 11.67 -21.21 16.64
C GLU A 215 11.99 -20.96 15.16
N LEU A 216 11.13 -21.49 14.28
CA LEU A 216 11.16 -21.27 12.83
C LEU A 216 9.98 -20.40 12.43
N ILE A 217 10.25 -19.13 12.11
CA ILE A 217 9.22 -18.17 11.69
C ILE A 217 9.13 -18.17 10.17
N GLU A 218 8.02 -18.66 9.64
CA GLU A 218 7.75 -18.69 8.21
C GLU A 218 7.03 -17.42 7.74
N LEU A 219 7.66 -16.66 6.85
CA LEU A 219 7.14 -15.43 6.25
C LEU A 219 6.86 -15.70 4.77
N THR A 220 5.58 -15.88 4.43
CA THR A 220 5.11 -16.17 3.07
C THR A 220 4.59 -14.90 2.42
N ARG A 221 5.06 -14.61 1.21
CA ARG A 221 4.51 -13.55 0.36
C ARG A 221 3.31 -14.07 -0.44
N PRO A 222 2.19 -13.34 -0.54
CA PRO A 222 1.09 -13.66 -1.44
C PRO A 222 1.55 -14.00 -2.86
N LEU A 223 0.80 -14.86 -3.55
CA LEU A 223 1.09 -15.21 -4.95
C LEU A 223 0.76 -14.03 -5.89
N ASP A 224 -0.30 -13.29 -5.58
CA ASP A 224 -0.74 -12.13 -6.34
C ASP A 224 -0.18 -10.85 -5.70
N SER A 225 0.78 -10.23 -6.37
CA SER A 225 1.49 -9.06 -5.83
C SER A 225 0.60 -7.80 -5.71
N ARG A 226 -0.57 -7.81 -6.35
CA ARG A 226 -1.61 -6.76 -6.18
C ARG A 226 -2.24 -6.80 -4.78
N LEU A 227 -2.25 -7.97 -4.15
CA LEU A 227 -2.95 -8.23 -2.89
C LEU A 227 -2.03 -8.21 -1.67
N GLU A 228 -0.77 -7.79 -1.82
CA GLU A 228 0.18 -7.66 -0.71
C GLU A 228 -0.24 -6.57 0.31
N HIS A 229 -1.07 -5.62 -0.10
CA HIS A 229 -1.36 -4.37 0.63
C HIS A 229 -2.83 -4.18 1.00
N VAL A 230 -3.64 -5.24 1.02
CA VAL A 230 -5.10 -5.08 1.06
C VAL A 230 -5.78 -5.94 2.11
N GLU A 231 -6.79 -5.35 2.72
CA GLU A 231 -7.83 -6.06 3.44
C GLU A 231 -9.17 -5.43 3.02
N PHE A 232 -9.84 -6.05 2.04
CA PHE A 232 -11.11 -5.54 1.51
C PHE A 232 -12.31 -5.91 2.40
N GLN A 233 -12.17 -6.90 3.29
CA GLN A 233 -13.17 -7.23 4.31
C GLN A 233 -13.31 -6.12 5.35
N ALA A 234 -12.30 -5.26 5.54
CA ALA A 234 -12.44 -4.01 6.29
C ALA A 234 -13.52 -3.08 5.69
N LEU A 235 -13.45 -2.79 4.38
CA LEU A 235 -14.45 -1.98 3.69
C LEU A 235 -15.83 -2.66 3.66
N LEU A 236 -15.89 -3.94 3.31
CA LEU A 236 -17.15 -4.68 3.15
C LEU A 236 -17.93 -4.85 4.46
N ARG A 237 -17.28 -4.74 5.63
CA ARG A 237 -17.95 -4.76 6.94
C ARG A 237 -18.58 -3.42 7.33
N LEU A 238 -18.04 -2.32 6.82
CA LEU A 238 -18.35 -0.96 7.30
C LEU A 238 -19.17 -0.15 6.28
N LEU A 239 -19.11 -0.51 4.99
CA LEU A 239 -19.72 0.25 3.91
C LEU A 239 -20.53 -0.66 2.97
N SER A 240 -21.69 -0.17 2.53
CA SER A 240 -22.46 -0.88 1.51
C SER A 240 -21.71 -0.88 0.16
N PRO A 241 -21.97 -1.87 -0.73
CA PRO A 241 -21.38 -1.91 -2.06
C PRO A 241 -21.54 -0.62 -2.88
N GLU A 242 -22.65 0.09 -2.71
CA GLU A 242 -22.94 1.39 -3.32
C GLU A 242 -21.97 2.46 -2.83
N LYS A 243 -21.77 2.56 -1.51
CA LYS A 243 -20.85 3.55 -0.92
C LYS A 243 -19.39 3.26 -1.31
N ILE A 244 -18.98 1.99 -1.33
CA ILE A 244 -17.66 1.58 -1.84
C ILE A 244 -17.50 2.00 -3.32
N LEU A 245 -18.53 1.80 -4.14
CA LEU A 245 -18.52 2.22 -5.55
C LEU A 245 -18.42 3.74 -5.72
N TRP A 246 -19.10 4.53 -4.89
CA TRP A 246 -19.07 6.00 -4.91
C TRP A 246 -17.73 6.58 -4.42
N ILE A 247 -17.12 5.94 -3.42
CA ILE A 247 -15.74 6.24 -2.99
C ILE A 247 -14.76 5.93 -4.14
N PHE A 248 -14.89 4.77 -4.78
CA PHE A 248 -14.10 4.45 -5.98
C PHE A 248 -14.33 5.45 -7.11
N ALA A 249 -15.58 5.86 -7.37
CA ALA A 249 -15.94 6.86 -8.38
C ALA A 249 -15.25 8.22 -8.12
N SER A 250 -15.20 8.64 -6.86
CA SER A 250 -14.49 9.84 -6.43
C SER A 250 -12.97 9.70 -6.53
N ALA A 251 -12.43 8.52 -6.19
CA ALA A 251 -11.00 8.24 -6.25
C ALA A 251 -10.49 8.17 -7.71
N VAL A 252 -11.23 7.56 -8.65
CA VAL A 252 -10.81 7.55 -10.06
C VAL A 252 -10.84 8.93 -10.72
N LEU A 253 -11.52 9.92 -10.12
CA LEU A 253 -11.49 11.31 -10.59
C LEU A 253 -10.59 12.22 -9.75
N GLU A 254 -9.76 11.66 -8.88
CA GLU A 254 -8.81 12.43 -8.04
C GLU A 254 -9.52 13.51 -7.21
N ARG A 255 -10.53 13.13 -6.44
CA ARG A 255 -11.20 14.04 -5.49
C ARG A 255 -10.44 14.21 -4.17
N ARG A 256 -10.85 15.20 -3.39
CA ARG A 256 -10.53 15.32 -1.96
C ARG A 256 -11.41 14.31 -1.21
N ILE A 257 -10.80 13.32 -0.58
CA ILE A 257 -11.50 12.27 0.18
C ILE A 257 -10.93 12.20 1.59
N ILE A 258 -11.81 12.39 2.58
CA ILE A 258 -11.50 12.24 4.00
C ILE A 258 -12.29 11.04 4.52
N PHE A 259 -11.61 10.16 5.25
CA PHE A 259 -12.25 9.12 6.05
C PHE A 259 -12.13 9.46 7.52
N VAL A 260 -13.17 9.18 8.31
CA VAL A 260 -13.13 9.26 9.77
C VAL A 260 -13.51 7.94 10.41
N ALA A 261 -12.78 7.56 11.46
CA ALA A 261 -13.01 6.36 12.28
C ALA A 261 -12.47 6.58 13.71
N GLU A 262 -12.93 5.78 14.66
CA GLU A 262 -12.38 5.75 16.01
C GLU A 262 -11.02 5.03 16.04
N GLU A 263 -10.93 3.83 15.47
CA GLU A 263 -9.70 3.04 15.43
C GLU A 263 -8.77 3.42 14.27
N LEU A 264 -7.47 3.51 14.57
CA LEU A 264 -6.41 3.69 13.57
C LEU A 264 -6.28 2.48 12.65
N SER A 265 -6.54 1.29 13.20
CA SER A 265 -6.57 0.03 12.45
C SER A 265 -7.61 0.06 11.33
N VAL A 266 -8.86 0.41 11.64
CA VAL A 266 -9.96 0.57 10.67
C VAL A 266 -9.62 1.63 9.63
N LEU A 267 -9.19 2.80 10.09
CA LEU A 267 -8.88 3.96 9.25
C LEU A 267 -7.83 3.63 8.19
N SER A 268 -6.68 3.12 8.63
CA SER A 268 -5.57 2.76 7.73
C SER A 268 -5.94 1.62 6.78
N GLN A 269 -6.57 0.54 7.25
CA GLN A 269 -6.99 -0.59 6.41
C GLN A 269 -7.96 -0.16 5.30
N CYS A 270 -8.98 0.64 5.64
CA CYS A 270 -9.97 1.09 4.66
C CYS A 270 -9.35 1.97 3.56
N ILE A 271 -8.46 2.89 3.93
CA ILE A 271 -7.81 3.79 2.97
C ILE A 271 -6.84 3.03 2.06
N HIS A 272 -6.07 2.09 2.60
CA HIS A 272 -5.23 1.20 1.81
C HIS A 272 -6.03 0.32 0.84
N ALA A 273 -7.17 -0.21 1.28
CA ALA A 273 -8.07 -0.97 0.41
C ALA A 273 -8.65 -0.08 -0.71
N VAL A 274 -9.14 1.13 -0.42
CA VAL A 274 -9.65 2.07 -1.45
C VAL A 274 -8.56 2.42 -2.47
N ALA A 275 -7.33 2.70 -2.03
CA ALA A 275 -6.22 2.97 -2.93
C ALA A 275 -5.91 1.78 -3.85
N ALA A 276 -6.09 0.54 -3.39
CA ALA A 276 -5.86 -0.67 -4.18
C ALA A 276 -6.99 -0.99 -5.17
N LEU A 277 -8.21 -0.48 -4.98
CA LEU A 277 -9.28 -0.56 -5.99
C LEU A 277 -8.88 0.12 -7.32
N LEU A 278 -7.91 1.03 -7.28
CA LEU A 278 -7.44 1.79 -8.44
C LEU A 278 -6.53 1.00 -9.38
N TYR A 279 -6.07 -0.21 -9.00
CA TYR A 279 -5.18 -1.03 -9.83
C TYR A 279 -5.75 -1.24 -11.26
N PRO A 280 -4.97 -1.00 -12.34
CA PRO A 280 -3.51 -0.89 -12.40
C PRO A 280 -2.94 0.53 -12.20
N PHE A 281 -3.76 1.51 -11.86
CA PHE A 281 -3.33 2.86 -11.52
C PHE A 281 -2.85 2.94 -10.07
N SER A 282 -2.12 3.99 -9.73
CA SER A 282 -1.66 4.26 -8.37
C SER A 282 -1.98 5.71 -8.01
N TRP A 283 -2.58 5.94 -6.86
CA TRP A 283 -2.97 7.28 -6.40
C TRP A 283 -1.78 8.26 -6.45
N ALA A 284 -1.90 9.31 -7.25
CA ALA A 284 -0.80 10.20 -7.62
C ALA A 284 -0.54 11.34 -6.63
N HIS A 285 -1.52 11.67 -5.78
CA HIS A 285 -1.51 12.88 -4.96
C HIS A 285 -1.21 12.61 -3.48
N THR A 286 -1.45 13.59 -2.61
CA THR A 286 -1.31 13.46 -1.16
C THR A 286 -2.08 12.24 -0.64
N TYR A 287 -1.40 11.42 0.15
CA TYR A 287 -1.91 10.13 0.63
C TYR A 287 -1.44 9.93 2.07
N ILE A 288 -2.37 10.08 3.03
CA ILE A 288 -2.05 10.03 4.46
C ILE A 288 -3.12 9.18 5.18
N PRO A 289 -2.93 7.84 5.27
CA PRO A 289 -3.93 6.94 5.88
C PRO A 289 -4.27 7.26 7.33
N VAL A 290 -3.37 7.95 8.03
CA VAL A 290 -3.53 8.39 9.41
C VAL A 290 -2.87 9.76 9.54
N VAL A 291 -3.67 10.81 9.63
CA VAL A 291 -3.23 12.20 9.80
C VAL A 291 -3.04 12.48 11.29
N PRO A 292 -1.83 12.90 11.73
CA PRO A 292 -1.60 13.43 13.08
C PRO A 292 -2.38 14.72 13.33
N GLU A 293 -2.85 14.95 14.57
CA GLU A 293 -3.57 16.16 14.98
C GLU A 293 -2.83 17.45 14.56
N CYS A 294 -1.50 17.48 14.68
CA CYS A 294 -0.67 18.63 14.30
C CYS A 294 -0.56 18.88 12.78
N LEU A 295 -1.17 18.04 11.94
CA LEU A 295 -1.20 18.16 10.48
C LEU A 295 -2.63 18.27 9.91
N LEU A 296 -3.65 18.52 10.75
CA LEU A 296 -5.06 18.57 10.33
C LEU A 296 -5.33 19.62 9.25
N ASP A 297 -4.62 20.76 9.25
CA ASP A 297 -4.70 21.81 8.22
C ASP A 297 -4.48 21.29 6.78
N THR A 298 -3.90 20.08 6.62
CA THR A 298 -3.78 19.40 5.32
C THR A 298 -5.14 19.20 4.63
N VAL A 299 -6.26 19.10 5.35
CA VAL A 299 -7.60 18.97 4.75
C VAL A 299 -8.04 20.21 3.97
N CYS A 300 -7.42 21.37 4.22
CA CYS A 300 -7.64 22.62 3.49
C CYS A 300 -6.86 22.70 2.18
N CYS A 301 -6.07 21.67 1.83
CA CYS A 301 -5.25 21.69 0.63
C CYS A 301 -6.12 21.72 -0.65
N PRO A 302 -5.87 22.65 -1.60
CA PRO A 302 -6.66 22.75 -2.82
C PRO A 302 -6.38 21.62 -3.83
N THR A 303 -5.30 20.85 -3.67
CA THR A 303 -5.03 19.69 -4.53
C THR A 303 -5.86 18.47 -4.11
N PRO A 304 -6.03 17.46 -4.96
CA PRO A 304 -6.57 16.17 -4.54
C PRO A 304 -5.79 15.57 -3.37
N PHE A 305 -6.49 14.85 -2.50
CA PHE A 305 -5.88 14.10 -1.41
C PHE A 305 -6.78 12.93 -0.99
N MET A 306 -6.17 11.91 -0.40
CA MET A 306 -6.87 10.82 0.26
C MET A 306 -6.29 10.66 1.67
N VAL A 307 -7.07 11.02 2.68
CA VAL A 307 -6.60 11.13 4.06
C VAL A 307 -7.53 10.48 5.08
N GLY A 308 -6.96 10.00 6.17
CA GLY A 308 -7.70 9.47 7.32
C GLY A 308 -7.53 10.36 8.53
N VAL A 309 -8.62 10.80 9.14
CA VAL A 309 -8.63 11.58 10.38
C VAL A 309 -9.34 10.79 11.48
N GLN A 310 -8.90 10.92 12.73
CA GLN A 310 -9.56 10.23 13.85
C GLN A 310 -10.85 10.94 14.26
N MET A 311 -11.86 10.18 14.68
CA MET A 311 -13.21 10.68 14.96
C MET A 311 -13.25 11.86 15.94
N ARG A 312 -12.38 11.89 16.97
CA ARG A 312 -12.31 13.03 17.92
C ARG A 312 -11.90 14.37 17.29
N CYS A 313 -11.30 14.36 16.10
CA CYS A 313 -10.92 15.56 15.36
C CYS A 313 -12.00 15.97 14.34
N LEU A 314 -13.15 15.27 14.28
CA LEU A 314 -14.20 15.51 13.30
C LEU A 314 -14.75 16.94 13.37
N GLU A 315 -15.00 17.48 14.56
CA GLU A 315 -15.50 18.86 14.73
C GLU A 315 -14.51 19.87 14.13
N GLN A 316 -13.22 19.76 14.49
CA GLN A 316 -12.15 20.60 13.94
C GLN A 316 -12.04 20.52 12.42
N VAL A 317 -12.31 19.35 11.82
CA VAL A 317 -12.35 19.15 10.36
C VAL A 317 -13.62 19.74 9.75
N LEU A 318 -14.78 19.63 10.39
CA LEU A 318 -16.04 20.17 9.89
C LEU A 318 -16.02 21.70 9.81
N ASP A 319 -15.33 22.35 10.75
CA ASP A 319 -15.09 23.79 10.82
C ASP A 319 -14.09 24.31 9.75
N GLN A 320 -13.30 23.44 9.11
CA GLN A 320 -12.38 23.85 8.06
C GLN A 320 -13.11 24.27 6.76
N PRO A 321 -12.61 25.30 6.04
CA PRO A 321 -13.16 25.74 4.76
C PRO A 321 -12.82 24.76 3.64
N MET A 322 -13.57 23.66 3.56
CA MET A 322 -13.39 22.59 2.56
C MET A 322 -14.47 22.65 1.47
N GLU A 323 -14.03 22.79 0.23
CA GLU A 323 -14.88 22.66 -0.97
C GLU A 323 -14.72 21.27 -1.61
N GLU A 324 -15.74 20.79 -2.33
CA GLU A 324 -15.72 19.55 -3.15
C GLU A 324 -15.08 18.32 -2.48
N VAL A 325 -15.37 18.12 -1.19
CA VAL A 325 -14.83 17.00 -0.39
C VAL A 325 -15.86 15.90 -0.17
N LEU A 326 -15.45 14.65 -0.38
CA LEU A 326 -16.18 13.47 0.08
C LEU A 326 -15.69 13.12 1.50
N LEU A 327 -16.54 13.31 2.50
CA LEU A 327 -16.25 13.00 3.90
C LEU A 327 -17.02 11.74 4.32
N VAL A 328 -16.27 10.65 4.50
CA VAL A 328 -16.78 9.30 4.78
C VAL A 328 -16.62 8.98 6.26
N ASP A 329 -17.72 8.70 6.92
CA ASP A 329 -17.77 8.15 8.28
C ASP A 329 -17.77 6.62 8.19
N LEU A 330 -16.71 5.99 8.71
CA LEU A 330 -16.55 4.54 8.73
C LEU A 330 -17.19 3.88 9.97
N CYS A 331 -17.57 4.65 11.00
CA CYS A 331 -18.22 4.15 12.20
C CYS A 331 -19.71 3.91 11.96
N GLU A 332 -20.41 4.89 11.38
CA GLU A 332 -21.80 4.73 10.93
C GLU A 332 -21.91 4.28 9.46
N GLY A 333 -20.77 4.15 8.76
CA GLY A 333 -20.73 3.71 7.37
C GLY A 333 -21.46 4.66 6.41
N LYS A 334 -21.46 5.98 6.67
CA LYS A 334 -22.24 7.02 5.95
C LYS A 334 -21.36 8.11 5.35
N PHE A 335 -21.94 8.99 4.54
CA PHE A 335 -21.25 10.20 4.07
C PHE A 335 -21.76 11.40 4.86
N LEU A 336 -20.85 12.19 5.42
CA LEU A 336 -21.14 13.43 6.15
C LEU A 336 -21.15 14.64 5.21
N LYS A 337 -20.32 14.61 4.16
CA LYS A 337 -20.31 15.56 3.03
C LYS A 337 -20.11 14.74 1.74
N SER A 338 -20.85 15.10 0.69
CA SER A 338 -20.75 14.52 -0.66
C SER A 338 -20.61 15.64 -1.68
N VAL A 339 -20.06 15.35 -2.86
CA VAL A 339 -19.98 16.33 -3.96
C VAL A 339 -21.29 16.36 -4.77
N GLY A 340 -22.02 15.25 -4.82
CA GLY A 340 -23.41 15.17 -5.32
C GLY A 340 -23.58 14.60 -6.72
N ASP A 341 -22.49 14.24 -7.42
CA ASP A 341 -22.52 13.55 -8.72
C ASP A 341 -21.89 12.15 -8.69
N GLU A 342 -21.62 11.58 -7.52
CA GLU A 342 -20.91 10.30 -7.37
C GLU A 342 -21.57 9.14 -8.14
N GLU A 343 -22.90 9.09 -8.15
CA GLU A 343 -23.71 8.14 -8.92
C GLU A 343 -23.53 8.29 -10.45
N ASP A 344 -23.15 9.47 -10.92
CA ASP A 344 -23.19 9.90 -12.33
C ASP A 344 -21.81 9.89 -13.03
N ILE A 345 -20.75 9.59 -12.25
CA ILE A 345 -19.35 9.50 -12.72
C ILE A 345 -19.14 8.27 -13.60
N LEU A 346 -19.58 7.10 -13.12
CA LEU A 346 -19.25 5.80 -13.70
C LEU A 346 -20.35 5.35 -14.70
N PRO A 347 -20.02 4.57 -15.75
CA PRO A 347 -21.04 4.05 -16.66
C PRO A 347 -21.99 3.06 -15.96
N ALA A 348 -23.28 3.39 -15.88
CA ALA A 348 -24.29 2.63 -15.12
C ALA A 348 -24.30 1.11 -15.34
N LYS A 349 -24.02 0.62 -16.57
CA LYS A 349 -23.88 -0.82 -16.83
C LYS A 349 -22.74 -1.44 -16.00
N LEU A 350 -21.57 -0.80 -16.00
CA LEU A 350 -20.39 -1.29 -15.27
C LEU A 350 -20.56 -1.13 -13.76
N GLN A 351 -21.30 -0.10 -13.31
CA GLN A 351 -21.74 0.01 -11.91
C GLN A 351 -22.54 -1.23 -11.49
N GLY A 352 -23.56 -1.60 -12.28
CA GLY A 352 -24.38 -2.78 -12.02
C GLY A 352 -23.57 -4.09 -12.00
N GLU A 353 -22.59 -4.24 -12.89
CA GLU A 353 -21.67 -5.39 -12.90
C GLU A 353 -20.85 -5.48 -11.59
N ILE A 354 -20.24 -4.37 -11.14
CA ILE A 354 -19.49 -4.32 -9.86
C ILE A 354 -20.42 -4.60 -8.67
N LEU A 355 -21.56 -3.91 -8.57
CA LEU A 355 -22.50 -4.06 -7.45
C LEU A 355 -23.02 -5.49 -7.33
N THR A 356 -23.33 -6.13 -8.47
CA THR A 356 -23.73 -7.55 -8.48
C THR A 356 -22.61 -8.41 -7.91
N SER A 357 -21.37 -8.23 -8.37
CA SER A 357 -20.21 -9.00 -7.89
C SER A 357 -19.97 -8.83 -6.38
N LEU A 358 -20.06 -7.60 -5.85
CA LEU A 358 -19.89 -7.32 -4.42
C LEU A 358 -21.04 -7.82 -3.55
N LYS A 359 -22.27 -7.89 -4.09
CA LYS A 359 -23.45 -8.47 -3.40
C LYS A 359 -23.43 -9.99 -3.37
N MET A 360 -22.86 -10.65 -4.37
CA MET A 360 -22.66 -12.10 -4.36
C MET A 360 -21.75 -12.56 -3.21
N HIS A 361 -20.78 -11.75 -2.80
CA HIS A 361 -19.96 -12.00 -1.60
C HIS A 361 -20.82 -12.08 -0.33
N HIS A 362 -21.77 -11.17 -0.15
CA HIS A 362 -22.66 -11.13 1.01
C HIS A 362 -23.66 -12.29 1.08
N SER A 363 -23.86 -13.03 -0.03
CA SER A 363 -24.92 -14.04 -0.16
C SER A 363 -24.41 -15.48 -0.07
N ASN A 364 -23.10 -15.71 -0.16
CA ASN A 364 -22.50 -17.04 -0.15
C ASN A 364 -22.08 -17.45 1.27
N ASN A 365 -22.81 -18.39 1.88
CA ASN A 365 -22.50 -18.99 3.19
C ASN A 365 -21.22 -19.88 3.21
N ASN A 366 -20.37 -19.80 2.19
CA ASN A 366 -19.08 -20.50 2.18
C ASN A 366 -18.04 -19.66 2.91
N VAL A 367 -17.30 -20.26 3.84
CA VAL A 367 -16.16 -19.62 4.50
C VAL A 367 -15.08 -19.33 3.46
N GLN A 368 -15.00 -18.08 3.00
CA GLN A 368 -13.94 -17.61 2.12
C GLN A 368 -12.73 -17.15 2.94
N THR A 369 -11.51 -17.40 2.46
CA THR A 369 -10.30 -16.84 3.08
C THR A 369 -10.14 -15.37 2.68
N SER A 370 -9.42 -14.57 3.49
CA SER A 370 -9.19 -13.14 3.16
C SER A 370 -8.57 -12.97 1.77
N GLU A 371 -7.67 -13.87 1.34
CA GLU A 371 -7.09 -13.87 -0.01
C GLU A 371 -8.15 -14.08 -1.11
N GLN A 372 -9.15 -14.94 -0.88
CA GLN A 372 -10.24 -15.17 -1.84
C GLN A 372 -11.15 -13.96 -1.96
N VAL A 373 -11.52 -13.35 -0.82
CA VAL A 373 -12.28 -12.09 -0.78
C VAL A 373 -11.50 -10.99 -1.51
N ASN A 374 -10.22 -10.85 -1.19
CA ASN A 374 -9.36 -9.82 -1.75
C ASN A 374 -9.18 -9.97 -3.27
N ALA A 375 -9.01 -11.21 -3.76
CA ALA A 375 -8.94 -11.49 -5.19
C ALA A 375 -10.28 -11.21 -5.90
N HIS A 376 -11.42 -11.58 -5.31
CA HIS A 376 -12.76 -11.36 -5.86
C HIS A 376 -13.09 -9.86 -5.99
N VAL A 377 -12.82 -9.08 -4.94
CA VAL A 377 -13.00 -7.63 -4.96
C VAL A 377 -12.06 -6.99 -5.98
N SER A 378 -10.75 -7.25 -5.90
CA SER A 378 -9.76 -6.68 -6.82
C SER A 378 -10.08 -6.97 -8.30
N ASN A 379 -10.48 -8.20 -8.63
CA ASN A 379 -10.82 -8.57 -10.00
C ASN A 379 -12.07 -7.83 -10.52
N SER A 380 -13.08 -7.62 -9.66
CA SER A 380 -14.29 -6.85 -10.02
C SER A 380 -13.97 -5.43 -10.50
N PHE A 381 -13.06 -4.73 -9.82
CA PHE A 381 -12.65 -3.37 -10.20
C PHE A 381 -11.58 -3.36 -11.31
N MET A 382 -10.71 -4.38 -11.39
CA MET A 382 -9.81 -4.53 -12.53
C MET A 382 -10.58 -4.76 -13.85
N GLU A 383 -11.67 -5.54 -13.83
CA GLU A 383 -12.54 -5.74 -14.99
C GLU A 383 -13.13 -4.43 -15.52
N PHE A 384 -13.50 -3.50 -14.63
CA PHE A 384 -13.91 -2.16 -15.03
C PHE A 384 -12.82 -1.47 -15.86
N PHE A 385 -11.57 -1.41 -15.36
CA PHE A 385 -10.47 -0.79 -16.09
C PHE A 385 -10.13 -1.52 -17.39
N ILE A 386 -10.23 -2.85 -17.44
CA ILE A 386 -10.06 -3.61 -18.69
C ILE A 386 -11.13 -3.19 -19.72
N LYS A 387 -12.39 -3.11 -19.30
CA LYS A 387 -13.54 -2.73 -20.16
C LYS A 387 -13.51 -1.26 -20.59
N THR A 388 -12.95 -0.34 -19.79
CA THR A 388 -12.89 1.09 -20.11
C THR A 388 -11.58 1.56 -20.72
N VAL A 389 -10.44 0.95 -20.38
CA VAL A 389 -9.09 1.44 -20.73
C VAL A 389 -8.23 0.38 -21.42
N GLY A 390 -8.57 -0.91 -21.38
CA GLY A 390 -7.72 -2.01 -21.89
C GLY A 390 -7.25 -1.87 -23.35
N HIS A 391 -7.96 -1.11 -24.19
CA HIS A 391 -7.60 -0.81 -25.57
C HIS A 391 -6.52 0.28 -25.74
N TYR A 392 -6.03 0.91 -24.66
CA TYR A 392 -5.08 2.03 -24.70
C TYR A 392 -3.81 1.76 -25.55
N THR A 393 -3.31 0.53 -25.55
CA THR A 393 -2.10 0.13 -26.29
C THR A 393 -2.22 0.34 -27.81
N ALA A 394 -3.43 0.23 -28.36
CA ALA A 394 -3.72 0.45 -29.78
C ALA A 394 -3.68 1.94 -30.18
N HIS A 395 -3.54 2.85 -29.21
CA HIS A 395 -3.57 4.29 -29.42
C HIS A 395 -2.23 4.98 -29.20
N PHE A 396 -1.12 4.23 -29.16
CA PHE A 396 0.22 4.82 -29.27
C PHE A 396 0.68 4.91 -30.72
N LYS A 397 1.15 6.09 -31.13
CA LYS A 397 1.97 6.26 -32.34
C LYS A 397 3.43 6.13 -31.95
N TRP A 398 4.12 5.13 -32.48
CA TRP A 398 5.54 4.89 -32.23
C TRP A 398 6.37 5.56 -33.34
N ASN A 399 7.33 6.40 -32.95
CA ASN A 399 8.28 7.00 -33.87
C ASN A 399 9.49 6.08 -34.05
N LYS A 400 10.12 6.07 -35.23
CA LYS A 400 11.22 5.15 -35.59
C LYS A 400 12.51 5.28 -34.75
N SER A 401 12.58 6.26 -33.85
CA SER A 401 13.79 6.61 -33.10
C SER A 401 13.50 7.42 -31.82
N GLY A 402 12.28 7.33 -31.26
CA GLY A 402 11.88 8.14 -30.10
C GLY A 402 10.70 7.55 -29.32
N PRO A 403 10.31 8.18 -28.19
CA PRO A 403 9.19 7.72 -27.38
C PRO A 403 7.90 7.62 -28.20
N GLY A 404 7.04 6.67 -27.83
CA GLY A 404 5.68 6.63 -28.34
C GLY A 404 4.90 7.85 -27.87
N SER A 405 3.92 8.29 -28.68
CA SER A 405 3.01 9.37 -28.33
C SER A 405 1.58 8.86 -28.25
N PHE A 406 0.99 8.93 -27.06
CA PHE A 406 -0.39 8.53 -26.82
C PHE A 406 -1.42 9.44 -27.54
N GLN A 407 -2.38 8.83 -28.23
CA GLN A 407 -3.39 9.51 -29.04
C GLN A 407 -4.72 9.63 -28.29
N GLU A 408 -4.77 10.45 -27.24
CA GLU A 408 -5.91 10.63 -26.33
C GLU A 408 -7.27 10.80 -27.05
N LYS A 409 -7.33 11.66 -28.09
CA LYS A 409 -8.56 11.91 -28.87
C LYS A 409 -9.04 10.66 -29.65
N ALA A 410 -8.13 9.79 -30.09
CA ALA A 410 -8.46 8.55 -30.77
C ALA A 410 -8.93 7.48 -29.78
N PHE A 411 -8.20 7.34 -28.66
CA PHE A 411 -8.54 6.44 -27.55
C PHE A 411 -9.96 6.68 -27.01
N CYS A 412 -10.32 7.95 -26.76
CA CYS A 412 -11.66 8.29 -26.28
C CYS A 412 -12.76 8.04 -27.34
N LYS A 413 -12.44 8.17 -28.63
CA LYS A 413 -13.40 7.93 -29.73
C LYS A 413 -13.63 6.45 -30.01
N ALA A 414 -12.66 5.58 -29.72
CA ALA A 414 -12.73 4.15 -30.00
C ALA A 414 -13.84 3.41 -29.25
N ILE A 415 -14.23 3.88 -28.05
CA ILE A 415 -15.38 3.32 -27.33
C ILE A 415 -16.69 3.83 -27.94
N SER A 416 -17.55 2.91 -28.36
CA SER A 416 -18.90 3.17 -28.89
C SER A 416 -19.86 3.71 -27.82
N SER A 417 -19.82 3.18 -26.60
CA SER A 417 -20.68 3.57 -25.48
C SER A 417 -20.53 5.05 -25.10
N LYS A 418 -21.64 5.81 -25.15
CA LYS A 418 -21.69 7.24 -24.82
C LYS A 418 -21.35 7.51 -23.34
N SER A 419 -21.80 6.66 -22.42
CA SER A 419 -21.53 6.80 -20.99
C SER A 419 -20.05 6.52 -20.65
N CYS A 420 -19.49 5.43 -21.19
CA CYS A 420 -18.05 5.15 -21.07
C CYS A 420 -17.20 6.27 -21.68
N ARG A 421 -17.64 6.87 -22.80
CA ARG A 421 -16.98 8.04 -23.40
C ARG A 421 -17.10 9.32 -22.54
N LYS A 422 -18.20 9.53 -21.81
CA LYS A 422 -18.35 10.63 -20.82
C LYS A 422 -17.33 10.43 -19.69
N PHE A 423 -17.27 9.23 -19.12
CA PHE A 423 -16.29 8.86 -18.08
C PHE A 423 -14.84 9.06 -18.56
N LEU A 424 -14.45 8.45 -19.69
CA LEU A 424 -13.08 8.53 -20.19
C LEU A 424 -12.60 9.97 -20.41
N LYS A 425 -13.45 10.87 -20.92
CA LYS A 425 -13.09 12.29 -21.10
C LYS A 425 -12.71 13.00 -19.79
N ARG A 426 -13.28 12.58 -18.65
CA ARG A 426 -12.86 13.04 -17.31
C ARG A 426 -11.59 12.29 -16.90
N PHE A 427 -11.60 10.96 -16.98
CA PHE A 427 -10.51 10.10 -16.50
C PHE A 427 -9.15 10.36 -17.15
N VAL A 428 -9.08 10.63 -18.47
CA VAL A 428 -7.81 10.92 -19.16
C VAL A 428 -7.16 12.24 -18.75
N ARG A 429 -7.83 13.07 -17.96
CA ARG A 429 -7.29 14.31 -17.39
C ARG A 429 -6.64 14.13 -16.01
N THR A 430 -6.76 12.94 -15.43
CA THR A 430 -6.17 12.61 -14.12
C THR A 430 -4.66 12.43 -14.21
N GLN A 431 -3.97 12.78 -13.12
CA GLN A 431 -2.54 12.56 -13.00
C GLN A 431 -2.21 11.06 -12.97
N MET A 432 -3.05 10.24 -12.33
CA MET A 432 -2.99 8.77 -12.35
C MET A 432 -2.93 8.20 -13.77
N PHE A 433 -3.83 8.65 -14.65
CA PHE A 433 -3.84 8.22 -16.05
C PHE A 433 -2.58 8.70 -16.79
N SER A 434 -2.15 9.95 -16.56
CA SER A 434 -0.94 10.52 -17.16
C SER A 434 0.31 9.70 -16.81
N LEU A 435 0.53 9.39 -15.53
CA LEU A 435 1.66 8.59 -15.04
C LEU A 435 1.66 7.16 -15.62
N PHE A 436 0.50 6.52 -15.69
CA PHE A 436 0.34 5.19 -16.29
C PHE A 436 0.72 5.14 -17.77
N ILE A 437 0.33 6.17 -18.54
CA ILE A 437 0.71 6.32 -19.95
C ILE A 437 2.22 6.59 -20.10
N GLN A 438 2.78 7.51 -19.31
CA GLN A 438 4.22 7.85 -19.36
C GLN A 438 5.13 6.64 -19.11
N GLU A 439 4.82 5.80 -18.13
CA GLU A 439 5.60 4.58 -17.86
C GLU A 439 5.48 3.56 -19.01
N THR A 440 4.33 3.51 -19.69
CA THR A 440 4.15 2.68 -20.90
C THR A 440 5.01 3.19 -22.07
N GLU A 441 5.08 4.50 -22.29
CA GLU A 441 5.91 5.13 -23.32
C GLU A 441 7.41 4.82 -23.08
N ARG A 442 7.84 4.87 -21.83
CA ARG A 442 9.22 4.55 -21.41
C ARG A 442 9.58 3.07 -21.58
N THR A 443 8.63 2.16 -21.34
CA THR A 443 8.89 0.71 -21.29
C THR A 443 9.28 0.07 -22.63
N LYS A 444 8.90 0.67 -23.78
CA LYS A 444 9.34 0.16 -25.09
C LYS A 444 10.76 0.54 -25.47
N ILE A 445 11.26 1.70 -25.04
CA ILE A 445 12.62 2.18 -25.35
C ILE A 445 13.66 1.15 -24.85
N THR A 446 13.42 0.54 -23.69
CA THR A 446 14.30 -0.48 -23.10
C THR A 446 14.24 -1.86 -23.78
N LYS A 447 13.34 -2.07 -24.76
CA LYS A 447 13.22 -3.34 -25.51
C LYS A 447 13.93 -3.33 -26.86
N GLU A 448 14.23 -2.17 -27.43
CA GLU A 448 14.94 -2.03 -28.71
C GLU A 448 16.45 -1.78 -28.54
N GLY A 449 16.90 -1.44 -27.32
CA GLY A 449 18.31 -1.30 -26.96
C GLY A 449 18.97 -2.59 -26.44
N LYS A 450 18.74 -3.75 -27.08
CA LYS A 450 19.36 -5.02 -26.67
C LYS A 450 19.58 -6.03 -27.78
#